data_AF-A0A5D2TPC1-F1
#
_entry.id   AF-A0A5D2TPC1-F1
#
_cell.length_a   1.000
_cell.length_b   1.000
_cell.length_c   1.000
_cell.angle_alpha   90.00
_cell.angle_beta   90.00
_cell.angle_gamma   90.00
#
_symmetry.space_group_name_H-M   'P 1'
#
loop_
_entity.id
_entity.type
_entity.pdbx_description
1 polymer ?
#
loop_
_entity_poly.entity_id
_entity_poly.type
_entity_poly.pdbx_seq_one_letter_code
_entity_poly.pdbx_strand_id
1 'polypeptide(L)'
;MEDVEQDKAMQALGRFAVEEHNKNKKNNGNISNQIEFSKVVRAEKQIVSGIKYILTIEGMENGEKRMFNSVILIKPWSKSGDKELLSFSPTQ
;
A
#
# COMPACT_ATOMS: atom_id res chain seq x y z
N MET A 1 15.43 8.19 -11.68
CA MET A 1 14.42 7.41 -10.94
C MET A 1 15.12 6.92 -9.70
N GLU A 2 14.76 7.42 -8.53
CA GLU A 2 15.23 6.83 -7.28
C GLU A 2 14.84 5.35 -7.28
N ASP A 3 15.75 4.51 -6.80
CA ASP A 3 15.55 3.08 -6.70
C ASP A 3 14.51 2.79 -5.60
N VAL A 4 13.23 2.94 -5.95
CA VAL A 4 12.08 2.78 -5.03
C VAL A 4 12.12 1.43 -4.34
N GLU A 5 12.71 0.41 -4.97
CA GLU A 5 12.89 -0.91 -4.40
C GLU A 5 13.79 -0.88 -3.14
N GLN A 6 14.75 0.05 -3.09
CA GLN A 6 15.67 0.26 -1.96
C GLN A 6 15.18 1.34 -0.98
N ASP A 7 14.15 2.10 -1.32
CA ASP A 7 13.56 3.10 -0.43
C ASP A 7 12.78 2.42 0.70
N LYS A 8 13.43 2.30 1.86
CA LYS A 8 12.85 1.70 3.07
C LYS A 8 11.53 2.35 3.50
N ALA A 9 11.35 3.65 3.27
CA ALA A 9 10.12 4.34 3.62
C ALA A 9 8.98 3.92 2.67
N MET A 10 9.25 3.81 1.37
CA MET A 10 8.25 3.32 0.42
C MET A 10 7.93 1.84 0.67
N GLN A 11 8.94 1.00 0.91
CA GLN A 11 8.71 -0.40 1.26
C GLN A 11 7.86 -0.56 2.53
N ALA A 12 8.08 0.27 3.55
CA ALA A 12 7.25 0.27 4.76
C ALA A 12 5.81 0.72 4.50
N LEU A 13 5.60 1.73 3.65
CA LEU A 13 4.25 2.16 3.25
C LEU A 13 3.53 1.08 2.43
N GLY A 14 4.24 0.37 1.55
CA GLY A 14 3.68 -0.76 0.81
C GLY A 14 3.26 -1.92 1.71
N ARG A 15 4.08 -2.28 2.71
CA ARG A 15 3.72 -3.28 3.73
C ARG A 15 2.45 -2.88 4.49
N PHE A 16 2.40 -1.64 4.97
CA PHE A 16 1.22 -1.09 5.63
C PHE A 16 -0.05 -1.22 4.78
N ALA A 17 0.03 -0.90 3.48
CA ALA A 17 -1.12 -0.99 2.59
C ALA A 17 -1.64 -2.43 2.44
N VAL A 18 -0.74 -3.41 2.29
CA VAL A 18 -1.11 -4.83 2.20
C VAL A 18 -1.71 -5.33 3.51
N GLU A 19 -1.10 -4.99 4.65
CA GLU A 19 -1.58 -5.39 5.98
C GLU A 19 -2.98 -4.84 6.28
N GLU A 20 -3.20 -3.54 6.03
CA GLU A 20 -4.51 -2.92 6.25
C GLU A 20 -5.58 -3.47 5.30
N HIS A 21 -5.24 -3.73 4.03
CA HIS A 21 -6.16 -4.38 3.09
C HIS A 21 -6.57 -5.78 3.55
N ASN A 22 -5.59 -6.62 3.94
CA ASN A 22 -5.85 -7.98 4.42
C ASN A 22 -6.67 -7.96 5.72
N LYS A 23 -6.39 -7.03 6.63
CA LYS A 23 -7.16 -6.83 7.86
C LYS A 23 -8.61 -6.43 7.56
N ASN A 24 -8.83 -5.52 6.61
CA ASN A 24 -10.16 -5.11 6.19
C ASN A 24 -10.94 -6.27 5.55
N LYS A 25 -10.31 -7.07 4.68
CA LYS A 25 -10.90 -8.31 4.13
C LYS A 25 -11.33 -9.28 5.26
N LYS A 26 -10.43 -9.52 6.22
CA LYS A 26 -10.70 -10.41 7.36
C LYS A 26 -11.88 -9.92 8.21
N ASN A 27 -11.95 -8.63 8.50
CA ASN A 27 -13.05 -8.04 9.26
C ASN A 27 -14.40 -8.16 8.52
N ASN A 28 -14.37 -8.17 7.19
CA ASN A 28 -15.54 -8.40 6.34
C ASN A 28 -15.86 -9.90 6.14
N GLY A 29 -15.22 -10.80 6.89
CA GLY A 29 -15.44 -12.25 6.83
C GLY A 29 -14.78 -12.94 5.62
N ASN A 30 -14.02 -12.22 4.81
CA ASN A 30 -13.29 -12.79 3.68
C ASN A 30 -11.85 -13.13 4.09
N ILE A 31 -11.58 -14.42 4.29
CA ILE A 31 -10.24 -14.93 4.61
C ILE A 31 -9.49 -15.50 3.41
N SER A 32 -10.14 -15.59 2.23
CA SER A 32 -9.49 -16.10 1.03
C SER A 32 -8.68 -15.00 0.34
N ASN A 33 -7.61 -15.41 -0.34
CA ASN A 33 -6.80 -14.53 -1.17
C ASN A 33 -6.14 -13.40 -0.37
N GLN A 34 -5.45 -13.76 0.73
CA GLN A 34 -4.55 -12.85 1.41
C GLN A 34 -3.35 -12.55 0.52
N ILE A 35 -2.89 -11.30 0.56
CA ILE A 35 -1.75 -10.86 -0.23
C ILE A 35 -0.52 -10.87 0.67
N GLU A 36 0.53 -11.56 0.24
CA GLU A 36 1.85 -11.46 0.84
C GLU A 36 2.61 -10.32 0.13
N PHE A 37 3.13 -9.36 0.91
CA PHE A 37 3.90 -8.24 0.37
C PHE A 37 5.24 -8.74 -0.17
N SER A 38 5.57 -8.42 -1.43
CA SER A 38 6.91 -8.64 -2.01
C SER A 38 7.73 -7.35 -1.95
N LYS A 39 7.36 -6.35 -2.74
CA LYS A 39 8.06 -5.06 -2.81
C LYS A 39 7.21 -3.95 -3.43
N VAL A 40 7.57 -2.70 -3.16
CA VAL A 40 7.11 -1.56 -3.96
C VAL A 40 8.00 -1.42 -5.19
N VAL A 41 7.39 -1.38 -6.38
CA VAL A 41 8.09 -1.26 -7.67
C VAL A 41 7.95 0.14 -8.30
N ARG A 42 6.95 0.92 -7.86
CA ARG A 42 6.76 2.31 -8.26
C ARG A 42 6.16 3.09 -7.11
N ALA A 43 6.60 4.34 -6.94
CA ALA A 43 6.03 5.27 -5.98
C ALA A 43 5.89 6.65 -6.62
N GLU A 44 4.73 7.27 -6.41
CA GLU A 44 4.46 8.65 -6.76
C GLU A 44 3.95 9.39 -5.53
N LYS A 45 4.36 10.65 -5.39
CA LYS A 45 3.99 11.51 -4.27
C LYS A 45 3.17 12.68 -4.79
N GLN A 46 2.00 12.91 -4.21
CA GLN A 46 1.13 14.04 -4.52
C GLN A 46 0.86 14.88 -3.27
N ILE A 47 1.17 16.17 -3.33
CA ILE A 47 0.86 17.12 -2.26
C ILE A 47 -0.60 17.60 -2.42
N VAL A 48 -1.35 17.53 -1.34
CA VAL A 48 -2.75 18.00 -1.21
C VAL A 48 -2.86 18.73 0.14
N SER A 49 -4.06 18.85 0.71
CA SER A 49 -4.20 19.00 2.18
C SER A 49 -3.79 17.67 2.81
N GLY A 50 -2.49 17.32 2.77
CA GLY A 50 -1.97 15.95 2.95
C GLY A 50 -0.82 15.60 2.02
N ILE A 51 -0.32 14.39 2.18
CA ILE A 51 0.56 13.75 1.20
C ILE A 51 -0.08 12.44 0.80
N LYS A 52 -0.44 12.29 -0.47
CA LYS A 52 -0.81 11.00 -1.05
C LYS A 52 0.45 10.31 -1.58
N TYR A 53 0.65 9.07 -1.17
CA TYR A 53 1.59 8.14 -1.79
C TYR A 53 0.79 7.16 -2.64
N ILE A 54 1.02 7.18 -3.93
CA ILE A 54 0.44 6.25 -4.90
C ILE A 54 1.52 5.22 -5.20
N LEU A 55 1.32 3.99 -4.73
CA LEU A 55 2.31 2.93 -4.85
C LEU A 55 1.80 1.84 -5.78
N THR A 56 2.68 1.34 -6.64
CA THR A 56 2.50 0.03 -7.29
C THR A 56 3.30 -1.00 -6.52
N ILE A 57 2.61 -2.02 -6.03
CA ILE A 57 3.11 -3.06 -5.14
C ILE A 57 3.09 -4.40 -5.87
N GLU A 58 4.21 -5.09 -5.90
CA GLU A 58 4.24 -6.53 -6.19
C GLU A 58 3.86 -7.28 -4.90
N GLY A 59 2.92 -8.21 -5.01
CA GLY A 59 2.55 -9.12 -3.95
C GLY A 59 2.27 -10.52 -4.48
N MET A 60 2.12 -11.48 -3.58
CA MET A 60 1.74 -12.85 -3.90
C MET A 60 0.33 -13.12 -3.38
N GLU A 61 -0.57 -13.55 -4.26
CA GLU A 61 -1.93 -13.94 -3.91
C GLU A 61 -2.13 -15.38 -4.40
N ASN A 62 -2.40 -16.32 -3.49
CA ASN A 62 -2.54 -17.75 -3.79
C ASN A 62 -1.33 -18.37 -4.55
N GLY A 63 -0.12 -17.93 -4.23
CA GLY A 63 1.10 -18.41 -4.88
C GLY A 63 1.37 -17.81 -6.27
N GLU A 64 0.53 -16.88 -6.74
CA GLU A 64 0.76 -16.15 -7.98
C GLU A 64 1.23 -14.72 -7.69
N LYS A 65 2.26 -14.27 -8.42
CA LYS A 65 2.67 -12.86 -8.37
C LYS A 65 1.61 -11.99 -9.03
N ARG A 66 1.20 -10.92 -8.34
CA ARG A 66 0.24 -9.92 -8.82
C ARG A 66 0.70 -8.53 -8.46
N MET A 67 0.27 -7.56 -9.27
CA MET A 67 0.52 -6.15 -9.04
C MET A 67 -0.73 -5.48 -8.49
N PHE A 68 -0.53 -4.56 -7.56
CA PHE A 68 -1.59 -3.82 -6.91
C PHE A 68 -1.26 -2.34 -6.87
N ASN A 69 -2.26 -1.51 -7.14
CA ASN A 69 -2.20 -0.08 -6.90
C ASN A 69 -2.76 0.23 -5.51
N SER A 70 -2.05 1.05 -4.76
CA SER A 70 -2.51 1.55 -3.47
C SER A 70 -2.39 3.07 -3.40
N VAL A 71 -3.32 3.70 -2.67
CA VAL A 71 -3.28 5.13 -2.36
C VAL A 71 -3.31 5.29 -0.85
N ILE A 72 -2.25 5.87 -0.30
CA ILE A 72 -2.08 6.10 1.13
C ILE A 72 -2.06 7.60 1.38
N LEU A 73 -2.91 8.10 2.26
CA LEU A 73 -2.92 9.49 2.68
C LEU A 73 -2.24 9.64 4.02
N ILE A 74 -1.20 10.47 4.07
CA ILE A 74 -0.58 10.93 5.32
C ILE A 74 -1.11 12.32 5.63
N LYS A 75 -1.53 12.54 6.88
CA LYS A 75 -2.02 13.82 7.39
C LYS A 75 -1.06 14.34 8.48
N PRO A 76 0.05 15.02 8.14
CA PRO A 76 1.07 15.41 9.11
C PRO A 76 0.58 16.36 10.21
N TRP A 77 -0.50 17.11 9.97
CA TRP A 77 -1.11 18.01 10.96
C TRP A 77 -2.08 17.31 11.91
N SER A 78 -2.40 16.03 11.70
CA SER A 78 -3.23 15.31 12.67
C SER A 78 -2.41 14.97 13.91
N LYS A 79 -3.08 14.83 15.06
CA LYS A 79 -2.44 14.73 16.39
C LYS A 79 -1.39 13.61 16.49
N SER A 80 -1.46 12.60 15.63
CA SER A 80 -0.56 11.44 15.62
C SER A 80 0.14 11.21 14.28
N GLY A 81 -0.02 12.10 13.30
CA GLY A 81 0.50 11.89 11.94
C GLY A 81 -0.15 10.68 11.26
N ASP A 82 -1.48 10.71 11.15
CA ASP A 82 -2.27 9.55 10.70
C ASP A 82 -1.90 9.12 9.29
N LYS A 83 -1.85 7.80 9.09
CA LYS A 83 -1.73 7.14 7.79
C LYS A 83 -3.02 6.39 7.52
N GLU A 84 -3.60 6.62 6.36
CA GLU A 84 -4.88 6.03 5.97
C GLU A 84 -4.76 5.38 4.60
N LEU A 85 -5.13 4.11 4.49
CA LEU A 85 -5.25 3.42 3.21
C LEU A 85 -6.59 3.84 2.57
N LEU A 86 -6.53 4.69 1.53
CA LEU A 86 -7.73 5.17 0.84
C LEU A 86 -8.24 4.18 -0.21
N SER A 87 -7.34 3.49 -0.90
CA SER A 87 -7.71 2.49 -1.90
C SER A 87 -6.62 1.43 -2.06
N PHE A 88 -7.04 0.22 -2.39
CA PHE A 88 -6.18 -0.90 -2.74
C PHE A 88 -6.90 -1.76 -3.79
N SER A 89 -6.30 -1.90 -4.98
CA SER A 89 -6.91 -2.66 -6.08
C SER A 89 -5.84 -3.34 -6.94
N PRO A 90 -6.16 -4.46 -7.61
CA PRO A 90 -5.29 -5.02 -8.63
C PRO A 90 -4.95 -3.98 -9.72
N THR A 91 -3.73 -4.03 -10.24
CA THR A 91 -3.35 -3.28 -11.44
C THR A 91 -3.94 -4.00 -12.66
N GLN A 92 -4.55 -3.25 -13.59
CA GLN A 92 -5.06 -3.79 -14.86
C GLN A 92 -3.93 -4.26 -15.78
#